data_AF-A0A9D1KBH6-F1
#
_entry.id   AF-A0A9D1KBH6-F1
#
_cell.length_a   1.000
_cell.length_b   1.000
_cell.length_c   1.000
_cell.angle_alpha   90.00
_cell.angle_beta   90.00
_cell.angle_gamma   90.00
#
_symmetry.space_group_name_H-M   'P 1'
#
loop_
_entity.id
_entity.type
_entity.pdbx_description
1 polymer ?
#
loop_
_entity_poly.entity_id
_entity_poly.type
_entity_poly.pdbx_seq_one_letter_code
_entity_poly.pdbx_strand_id
1 'polypeptide(L)'
;MKKILWLFPILILCICGCNNEDATNDFKHYTLQDKDTTSTLYFYANTSTNQTETYIVTDITPNDSEEIRNALFYEIDNNDYIMLDEFSSCSNPTDYKNQNHNYFSDNKLYVTRCSGGIVLEYTLDRTNTQKKDLSNIVNLQNATVKEVKDGYVFFEGKDNSRNTKIVKCSQKSYDCETVENEN
;
A
#
# COMPACT_ATOMS: atom_id res chain seq x y z
N MET A 1 -4.92 9.98 -73.20
CA MET A 1 -5.92 9.62 -72.17
C MET A 1 -5.46 8.37 -71.43
N LYS A 2 -5.06 8.51 -70.16
CA LYS A 2 -5.32 7.57 -69.05
C LYS A 2 -4.54 8.02 -67.81
N LYS A 3 -5.30 8.70 -66.95
CA LYS A 3 -5.35 8.70 -65.48
C LYS A 3 -4.04 8.92 -64.67
N ILE A 4 -4.06 10.09 -64.03
CA ILE A 4 -3.35 10.56 -62.84
C ILE A 4 -3.62 9.64 -61.64
N LEU A 5 -2.60 9.42 -60.79
CA LEU A 5 -2.61 9.57 -59.31
C LEU A 5 -1.22 9.14 -58.77
N TRP A 6 -0.40 10.03 -58.20
CA TRP A 6 -0.27 10.30 -56.74
C TRP A 6 0.36 9.13 -55.95
N LEU A 7 1.27 9.26 -54.98
CA LEU A 7 2.07 10.34 -54.39
C LEU A 7 3.11 9.64 -53.47
N PHE A 8 4.31 10.21 -53.33
CA PHE A 8 5.29 9.93 -52.26
C PHE A 8 4.67 10.19 -50.85
N PRO A 9 5.36 9.93 -49.71
CA PRO A 9 5.91 8.69 -49.15
C PRO A 9 5.57 8.57 -47.63
N ILE A 10 6.12 7.56 -46.93
CA ILE A 10 6.49 7.53 -45.49
C ILE A 10 5.60 8.35 -44.51
N LEU A 11 4.65 7.72 -43.81
CA LEU A 11 4.26 8.12 -42.43
C LEU A 11 3.30 7.13 -41.74
N ILE A 12 3.66 5.85 -41.59
CA ILE A 12 2.87 4.95 -40.72
C ILE A 12 3.83 4.07 -39.90
N LEU A 13 4.49 4.68 -38.90
CA LEU A 13 5.14 3.93 -37.82
C LEU A 13 5.00 4.63 -36.44
N CYS A 14 4.09 5.60 -36.31
CA CYS A 14 3.78 6.26 -35.03
C CYS A 14 2.41 5.88 -34.47
N ILE A 15 2.01 4.60 -34.57
CA ILE A 15 0.80 4.10 -33.89
C ILE A 15 1.11 2.84 -33.07
N CYS A 16 2.19 2.91 -32.30
CA CYS A 16 2.21 2.25 -31.00
C CYS A 16 2.05 3.35 -29.94
N GLY A 17 0.94 4.08 -30.03
CA GLY A 17 0.47 4.92 -28.93
C GLY A 17 -0.02 3.98 -27.83
N CYS A 18 0.55 4.15 -26.65
CA CYS A 18 0.26 3.44 -25.43
C CYS A 18 -1.25 3.40 -25.16
N ASN A 19 -1.90 2.26 -25.42
CA ASN A 19 -3.22 2.01 -24.88
C ASN A 19 -3.04 1.66 -23.40
N ASN A 20 -3.19 2.64 -22.50
CA ASN A 20 -3.57 2.48 -21.08
C ASN A 20 -3.83 3.83 -20.36
N GLU A 21 -4.13 4.92 -21.05
CA GLU A 21 -4.32 6.25 -20.42
C GLU A 21 -5.68 6.45 -19.74
N ASP A 22 -6.67 5.57 -19.95
CA ASP A 22 -8.05 5.91 -19.56
C ASP A 22 -8.40 5.62 -18.09
N ALA A 23 -7.63 4.81 -17.35
CA ALA A 23 -7.99 4.45 -15.98
C ALA A 23 -7.36 5.37 -14.91
N THR A 24 -6.24 6.02 -15.21
CA THR A 24 -5.51 6.85 -14.23
C THR A 24 -5.94 8.31 -14.24
N ASN A 25 -6.45 8.82 -15.36
CA ASN A 25 -6.84 10.23 -15.53
C ASN A 25 -8.00 10.68 -14.62
N ASP A 26 -8.79 9.75 -14.09
CA ASP A 26 -9.90 10.06 -13.18
C ASP A 26 -9.47 10.19 -11.71
N PHE A 27 -8.24 9.77 -11.36
CA PHE A 27 -7.75 9.89 -10.00
C PHE A 27 -7.27 11.31 -9.73
N LYS A 28 -7.41 11.76 -8.48
CA LYS A 28 -6.78 13.02 -8.07
C LYS A 28 -5.28 12.80 -7.92
N HIS A 29 -4.50 13.67 -8.55
CA HIS A 29 -3.04 13.69 -8.52
C HIS A 29 -2.54 14.53 -7.33
N TYR A 30 -1.43 14.10 -6.75
CA TYR A 30 -0.81 14.70 -5.57
C TYR A 30 0.69 14.83 -5.78
N THR A 31 1.23 15.98 -5.40
CA THR A 31 2.67 16.17 -5.22
C THR A 31 3.01 15.98 -3.73
N LEU A 32 4.09 15.26 -3.44
CA LEU A 32 4.52 14.96 -2.06
C LEU A 32 5.86 15.62 -1.69
N GLN A 33 6.32 16.61 -2.46
CA GLN A 33 7.58 17.34 -2.25
C GLN A 33 7.72 17.92 -0.82
N ASP A 34 6.61 18.38 -0.23
CA ASP A 34 6.59 18.98 1.10
C ASP A 34 6.31 17.96 2.22
N LYS A 35 6.34 16.66 1.91
CA LYS A 35 6.05 15.56 2.84
C LYS A 35 7.28 14.70 3.07
N ASP A 36 7.32 14.01 4.21
CA ASP A 36 8.31 12.97 4.43
C ASP A 36 7.92 11.73 3.62
N THR A 37 8.63 11.53 2.52
CA THR A 37 8.50 10.39 1.63
C THR A 37 9.59 9.35 1.87
N THR A 38 10.69 9.72 2.53
CA THR A 38 11.89 8.88 2.67
C THR A 38 11.74 7.76 3.69
N SER A 39 10.97 8.00 4.76
CA SER A 39 10.84 7.05 5.87
C SER A 39 10.00 5.81 5.54
N THR A 40 9.23 5.87 4.44
CA THR A 40 8.18 4.87 4.11
C THR A 40 8.15 4.51 2.64
N LEU A 41 9.15 4.94 1.87
CA LEU A 41 9.28 4.62 0.47
C LEU A 41 9.48 3.12 0.31
N TYR A 42 8.56 2.48 -0.40
CA TYR A 42 8.64 1.07 -0.70
C TYR A 42 8.67 0.84 -2.21
N PHE A 43 9.65 0.04 -2.63
CA PHE A 43 9.79 -0.40 -4.01
C PHE A 43 9.58 -1.90 -4.06
N TYR A 44 8.73 -2.37 -4.97
CA TYR A 44 8.68 -3.78 -5.33
C TYR A 44 8.76 -3.98 -6.83
N ALA A 45 9.46 -5.04 -7.24
CA ALA A 45 9.52 -5.44 -8.63
C ALA A 45 8.24 -6.22 -8.97
N ASN A 46 7.35 -5.60 -9.73
CA ASN A 46 6.14 -6.25 -10.21
C ASN A 46 6.50 -7.18 -11.36
N THR A 47 6.49 -8.48 -11.11
CA THR A 47 6.85 -9.49 -12.11
C THR A 47 5.85 -9.58 -13.26
N SER A 48 4.62 -9.09 -13.07
CA SER A 48 3.58 -9.11 -14.11
C SER A 48 3.74 -7.96 -15.11
N THR A 49 4.20 -6.80 -14.65
CA THR A 49 4.44 -5.61 -15.50
C THR A 49 5.91 -5.43 -15.88
N ASN A 50 6.81 -6.15 -15.19
CA ASN A 50 8.27 -5.98 -15.26
C ASN A 50 8.72 -4.54 -14.96
N GLN A 51 7.99 -3.86 -14.08
CA GLN A 51 8.27 -2.50 -13.63
C GLN A 51 8.52 -2.48 -12.12
N THR A 52 9.30 -1.51 -11.67
CA THR A 52 9.41 -1.19 -10.24
C THR A 52 8.23 -0.31 -9.89
N GLU A 53 7.43 -0.74 -8.92
CA GLU A 53 6.28 0.01 -8.43
C GLU A 53 6.68 0.70 -7.11
N THR A 54 6.33 1.97 -6.96
CA THR A 54 6.64 2.77 -5.77
C THR A 54 5.39 3.08 -4.97
N TYR A 55 5.42 2.80 -3.67
CA TYR A 55 4.35 3.13 -2.72
C TYR A 55 4.90 3.91 -1.54
N ILE A 56 4.05 4.78 -0.98
CA ILE A 56 4.41 5.64 0.15
C ILE A 56 3.23 5.67 1.12
N VAL A 57 3.54 5.58 2.42
CA VAL A 57 2.59 5.95 3.48
C VAL A 57 3.08 7.22 4.15
N THR A 58 2.28 8.29 4.15
CA THR A 58 2.68 9.56 4.77
C THR A 58 1.52 10.24 5.49
N ASP A 59 1.85 11.22 6.33
CA ASP A 59 0.88 12.02 7.05
C ASP A 59 0.23 13.08 6.15
N ILE A 60 -1.10 13.10 6.16
CA ILE A 60 -1.92 14.06 5.42
C ILE A 60 -2.79 14.90 6.34
N THR A 61 -2.44 14.95 7.63
CA THR A 61 -3.23 15.66 8.65
C THR A 61 -3.25 17.15 8.32
N PRO A 62 -4.44 17.78 8.18
CA PRO A 62 -4.53 19.23 8.04
C PRO A 62 -3.97 19.93 9.28
N ASN A 63 -3.34 21.10 9.11
CA ASN A 63 -2.62 21.81 10.19
C ASN A 63 -3.44 22.06 11.47
N ASP A 64 -4.77 22.16 11.35
CA ASP A 64 -5.68 22.46 12.47
C ASP A 64 -6.61 21.28 12.81
N SER A 65 -6.30 20.07 12.31
CA SER A 65 -7.10 18.87 12.56
C SER A 65 -6.70 18.19 13.86
N GLU A 66 -7.68 17.89 14.73
CA GLU A 66 -7.47 17.02 15.89
C GLU A 66 -7.37 15.54 15.48
N GLU A 67 -7.88 15.18 14.30
CA GLU A 67 -7.82 13.82 13.77
C GLU A 67 -6.59 13.65 12.89
N ILE A 68 -5.69 12.77 13.34
CA ILE A 68 -4.46 12.45 12.62
C ILE A 68 -4.75 11.35 11.59
N ARG A 69 -4.42 11.64 10.33
CA ARG A 69 -4.70 10.80 9.17
C ARG A 69 -3.43 10.50 8.40
N ASN A 70 -3.26 9.25 8.02
CA ASN A 70 -2.23 8.82 7.09
C ASN A 70 -2.90 8.34 5.80
N ALA A 71 -2.17 8.40 4.70
CA ALA A 71 -2.64 7.89 3.43
C ALA A 71 -1.59 7.04 2.73
N LEU A 72 -2.06 6.05 1.98
CA LEU A 72 -1.28 5.22 1.07
C LEU A 72 -1.34 5.83 -0.33
N PHE A 73 -0.17 6.04 -0.91
CA PHE A 73 0.00 6.59 -2.26
C PHE A 73 0.72 5.60 -3.17
N TYR A 74 0.42 5.68 -4.46
CA TYR A 74 1.16 5.02 -5.53
C TYR A 74 1.73 6.07 -6.49
N GLU A 75 3.00 5.94 -6.82
CA GLU A 75 3.69 6.83 -7.76
C GLU A 75 3.39 6.42 -9.20
N ILE A 76 2.89 7.35 -10.00
CA ILE A 76 2.62 7.13 -11.43
C ILE A 76 3.65 7.81 -12.34
N ASP A 77 4.25 8.90 -11.87
CA ASP A 77 5.38 9.59 -12.51
C ASP A 77 6.21 10.31 -11.42
N ASN A 78 7.33 10.90 -11.79
CA ASN A 78 8.25 11.57 -10.87
C ASN A 78 7.53 12.64 -10.02
N ASN A 79 7.37 12.34 -8.72
CA ASN A 79 6.63 13.15 -7.77
C ASN A 79 5.15 13.42 -8.16
N ASP A 80 4.57 12.52 -8.94
CA ASP A 80 3.14 12.48 -9.25
C ASP A 80 2.54 11.20 -8.65
N TYR A 81 1.65 11.37 -7.68
CA TYR A 81 1.08 10.29 -6.91
C TYR A 81 -0.44 10.30 -6.98
N ILE A 82 -1.02 9.10 -6.95
CA ILE A 82 -2.43 8.91 -6.66
C ILE A 82 -2.61 8.42 -5.24
N MET A 83 -3.62 8.94 -4.55
CA MET A 83 -4.01 8.45 -3.23
C MET A 83 -4.88 7.20 -3.39
N LEU A 84 -4.42 6.07 -2.84
CA LEU A 84 -5.12 4.79 -2.92
C LEU A 84 -6.10 4.59 -1.77
N ASP A 85 -5.72 5.01 -0.56
CA ASP A 85 -6.56 4.91 0.63
C ASP A 85 -6.10 5.89 1.72
N GLU A 86 -7.01 6.19 2.64
CA GLU A 86 -6.80 7.01 3.82
C GLU A 86 -7.22 6.23 5.07
N PHE A 87 -6.44 6.34 6.14
CA PHE A 87 -6.72 5.67 7.40
C PHE A 87 -6.26 6.49 8.62
N SER A 88 -6.97 6.31 9.73
CA SER A 88 -6.66 7.00 10.98
C SER A 88 -5.33 6.53 11.56
N SER A 89 -4.51 7.48 12.00
CA SER A 89 -3.31 7.23 12.80
C SER A 89 -3.59 7.34 14.30
N CYS A 90 -4.87 7.52 14.67
CA CYS A 90 -5.31 7.86 16.02
C CYS A 90 -4.63 9.11 16.58
N SER A 91 -3.59 8.96 17.40
CA SER A 91 -3.06 10.04 18.22
C SER A 91 -1.61 10.42 17.94
N ASN A 92 -0.89 9.73 17.06
CA ASN A 92 0.51 10.03 16.78
C ASN A 92 0.76 10.30 15.29
N PRO A 93 1.15 11.53 14.90
CA PRO A 93 1.39 11.89 13.51
C PRO A 93 2.65 11.24 12.94
N THR A 94 3.48 10.61 13.76
CA THR A 94 4.74 9.96 13.31
C THR A 94 4.63 8.44 13.17
N ASP A 95 3.48 7.82 13.48
CA ASP A 95 3.32 6.36 13.42
C ASP A 95 3.56 5.78 12.02
N TYR A 96 3.36 6.58 10.96
CA TYR A 96 3.72 6.18 9.60
C TYR A 96 5.20 5.81 9.45
N LYS A 97 6.10 6.39 10.25
CA LYS A 97 7.55 6.13 10.17
C LYS A 97 7.97 4.79 10.77
N ASN A 98 7.10 4.13 11.54
CA ASN A 98 7.43 2.87 12.17
C ASN A 98 7.22 1.71 11.20
N GLN A 99 8.31 1.02 10.85
CA GLN A 99 8.32 -0.10 9.90
C GLN A 99 7.51 -1.32 10.37
N ASN A 100 7.33 -1.50 11.68
CA ASN A 100 6.49 -2.58 12.22
C ASN A 100 4.99 -2.21 12.23
N HIS A 101 4.69 -0.91 12.03
CA HIS A 101 3.34 -0.40 11.83
C HIS A 101 2.98 -0.20 10.35
N ASN A 102 3.97 -0.14 9.46
CA ASN A 102 3.82 -0.12 8.00
C ASN A 102 4.79 -1.14 7.43
N TYR A 103 4.39 -2.40 7.51
CA TYR A 103 5.25 -3.51 7.15
C TYR A 103 4.97 -3.91 5.71
N PHE A 104 5.93 -3.64 4.83
CA PHE A 104 5.88 -4.04 3.44
C PHE A 104 6.54 -5.41 3.23
N SER A 105 5.89 -6.26 2.45
CA SER A 105 6.39 -7.59 2.08
C SER A 105 5.81 -7.99 0.72
N ASP A 106 6.67 -8.14 -0.27
CA ASP A 106 6.31 -8.36 -1.67
C ASP A 106 5.26 -7.36 -2.18
N ASN A 107 4.14 -7.83 -2.72
CA ASN A 107 3.03 -6.98 -3.16
C ASN A 107 2.04 -6.68 -2.03
N LYS A 108 2.45 -6.74 -0.76
CA LYS A 108 1.58 -6.48 0.39
C LYS A 108 2.11 -5.39 1.30
N LEU A 109 1.17 -4.62 1.86
CA LEU A 109 1.39 -3.70 2.96
C LEU A 109 0.48 -4.08 4.12
N TYR A 110 1.07 -4.23 5.29
CA TYR A 110 0.35 -4.42 6.54
C TYR A 110 0.43 -3.15 7.38
N VAL A 111 -0.74 -2.60 7.72
CA VAL A 111 -0.86 -1.39 8.54
C VAL A 111 -1.42 -1.78 9.89
N THR A 112 -0.70 -1.42 10.97
CA THR A 112 -1.24 -1.46 12.33
C THR A 112 -1.27 -0.06 12.92
N ARG A 113 -2.40 0.33 13.51
CA ARG A 113 -2.61 1.67 14.12
C ARG A 113 -3.40 1.55 15.41
N CYS A 114 -3.52 2.67 16.12
CA CYS A 114 -4.49 2.82 17.20
C CYS A 114 -4.30 1.78 18.31
N SER A 115 -3.04 1.55 18.72
CA SER A 115 -2.70 0.52 19.70
C SER A 115 -3.25 -0.85 19.33
N GLY A 116 -3.13 -1.24 18.05
CA GLY A 116 -3.62 -2.50 17.51
C GLY A 116 -5.13 -2.57 17.25
N GLY A 117 -5.87 -1.49 17.50
CA GLY A 117 -7.30 -1.40 17.19
C GLY A 117 -7.61 -1.35 15.69
N ILE A 118 -6.61 -1.05 14.86
CA ILE A 118 -6.70 -1.13 13.40
C ILE A 118 -5.59 -2.06 12.91
N VAL A 119 -5.97 -3.08 12.15
CA VAL A 119 -5.07 -3.97 11.42
C VAL A 119 -5.59 -4.12 9.99
N LEU A 120 -4.86 -3.61 9.01
CA LEU A 120 -5.23 -3.62 7.60
C LEU A 120 -4.18 -4.37 6.79
N GLU A 121 -4.63 -5.16 5.81
CA GLU A 121 -3.79 -5.71 4.75
C GLU A 121 -4.17 -5.02 3.43
N TYR A 122 -3.17 -4.55 2.70
CA TYR A 122 -3.32 -4.11 1.32
C TYR A 122 -2.60 -5.09 0.40
N THR A 123 -3.27 -5.50 -0.68
CA THR A 123 -2.64 -6.15 -1.82
C THR A 123 -2.39 -5.07 -2.88
N LEU A 124 -1.13 -4.71 -3.06
CA LEU A 124 -0.65 -3.61 -3.87
C LEU A 124 -0.66 -3.99 -5.36
N ASP A 125 -1.50 -3.32 -6.14
CA ASP A 125 -1.58 -3.46 -7.60
C ASP A 125 -2.01 -2.13 -8.23
N ARG A 126 -1.18 -1.11 -8.06
CA ARG A 126 -1.38 0.24 -8.63
C ARG A 126 -2.76 0.77 -8.22
N THR A 127 -3.57 1.20 -9.18
CA THR A 127 -4.97 1.63 -8.97
C THR A 127 -5.93 0.51 -8.55
N ASN A 128 -5.59 -0.76 -8.78
CA ASN A 128 -6.40 -1.92 -8.39
C ASN A 128 -6.09 -2.43 -6.97
N THR A 129 -5.30 -1.69 -6.21
CA THR A 129 -4.92 -2.05 -4.84
C THR A 129 -6.15 -2.39 -4.00
N GLN A 130 -6.13 -3.57 -3.36
CA GLN A 130 -7.24 -4.08 -2.57
C GLN A 130 -6.95 -3.99 -1.08
N LYS A 131 -7.95 -3.62 -0.30
CA LYS A 131 -7.86 -3.51 1.17
C LYS A 131 -8.66 -4.62 1.85
N LYS A 132 -8.10 -5.16 2.93
CA LYS A 132 -8.79 -6.06 3.83
C LYS A 132 -8.59 -5.62 5.29
N ASP A 133 -9.69 -5.59 6.04
CA ASP A 133 -9.66 -5.31 7.47
C ASP A 133 -9.52 -6.62 8.26
N LEU A 134 -8.45 -6.73 9.04
CA LEU A 134 -8.11 -7.87 9.87
C LEU A 134 -8.28 -7.57 11.37
N SER A 135 -8.74 -6.38 11.74
CA SER A 135 -8.77 -5.88 13.13
C SER A 135 -9.53 -6.82 14.06
N ASN A 136 -10.69 -7.32 13.61
CA ASN A 136 -11.52 -8.26 14.39
C ASN A 136 -10.90 -9.65 14.53
N ILE A 137 -10.04 -10.05 13.59
CA ILE A 137 -9.43 -11.39 13.56
C ILE A 137 -8.16 -11.41 14.41
N VAL A 138 -7.32 -10.38 14.29
CA VAL A 138 -6.08 -10.27 15.07
C VAL A 138 -6.42 -9.92 16.53
N ASN A 139 -7.24 -8.90 16.76
CA ASN A 139 -7.74 -8.50 18.08
C ASN A 139 -6.67 -8.53 19.19
N LEU A 140 -5.54 -7.87 18.95
CA LEU A 140 -4.44 -7.69 19.90
C LEU A 140 -4.26 -6.20 20.20
N GLN A 141 -4.03 -5.87 21.46
CA GLN A 141 -3.58 -4.53 21.84
C GLN A 141 -2.10 -4.34 21.47
N ASN A 142 -1.76 -3.16 20.99
CA ASN A 142 -0.44 -2.80 20.46
C ASN A 142 0.06 -3.80 19.41
N ALA A 143 -0.86 -4.32 18.58
CA ALA A 143 -0.51 -5.23 17.51
C ALA A 143 0.53 -4.60 16.58
N THR A 144 1.56 -5.36 16.26
CA THR A 144 2.58 -5.04 15.26
C THR A 144 2.84 -6.25 14.39
N VAL A 145 3.35 -6.04 13.18
CA VAL A 145 3.83 -7.15 12.36
C VAL A 145 5.21 -7.56 12.87
N LYS A 146 5.34 -8.82 13.27
CA LYS A 146 6.60 -9.41 13.69
C LYS A 146 7.42 -9.88 12.49
N GLU A 147 6.77 -10.63 11.60
CA GLU A 147 7.38 -11.17 10.39
C GLU A 147 6.31 -11.66 9.40
N VAL A 148 6.72 -11.81 8.14
CA VAL A 148 5.97 -12.52 7.10
C VAL A 148 6.88 -13.63 6.57
N LYS A 149 6.41 -14.89 6.66
CA LYS A 149 7.15 -16.06 6.17
C LYS A 149 6.24 -17.23 5.87
N ASP A 150 6.67 -18.07 4.94
CA ASP A 150 6.01 -19.35 4.61
C ASP A 150 4.52 -19.23 4.24
N GLY A 151 4.11 -18.10 3.65
CA GLY A 151 2.71 -17.83 3.32
C GLY A 151 1.84 -17.38 4.50
N TYR A 152 2.46 -16.95 5.60
CA TYR A 152 1.80 -16.46 6.80
C TYR A 152 2.34 -15.10 7.23
N VAL A 153 1.47 -14.29 7.83
CA VAL A 153 1.84 -13.08 8.57
C VAL A 153 1.68 -13.34 10.07
N PHE A 154 2.65 -12.89 10.85
CA PHE A 154 2.67 -13.06 12.30
C PHE A 154 2.53 -11.69 12.97
N PHE A 155 1.43 -11.51 13.70
CA PHE A 155 1.17 -10.32 14.50
C PHE A 155 1.52 -10.58 15.95
N GLU A 156 2.33 -9.70 16.55
CA GLU A 156 2.64 -9.75 17.98
C GLU A 156 1.98 -8.57 18.70
N GLY A 157 1.42 -8.85 19.87
CA GLY A 157 0.74 -7.85 20.70
C GLY A 157 0.31 -8.42 22.04
N LYS A 158 -0.61 -7.73 22.71
CA LYS A 158 -1.15 -8.09 24.01
C LYS A 158 -2.61 -8.54 23.91
N ASP A 159 -2.97 -9.61 24.60
CA ASP A 159 -4.38 -9.98 24.79
C ASP A 159 -5.05 -9.09 25.86
N ASN A 160 -6.34 -9.31 26.10
CA ASN A 160 -7.10 -8.62 27.13
C ASN A 160 -6.56 -8.85 28.56
N SER A 161 -5.80 -9.92 28.76
CA SER A 161 -5.12 -10.23 30.03
C SER A 161 -3.70 -9.64 30.10
N ARG A 162 -3.29 -8.84 29.11
CA ARG A 162 -1.96 -8.22 28.97
C ARG A 162 -0.80 -9.20 28.77
N ASN A 163 -1.10 -10.45 28.42
CA ASN A 163 -0.09 -11.42 28.04
C ASN A 163 0.36 -11.17 26.60
N THR A 164 1.65 -11.34 26.32
CA THR A 164 2.13 -11.30 24.93
C THR A 164 1.57 -12.51 24.20
N LYS A 165 0.97 -12.27 23.04
CA LYS A 165 0.44 -13.29 22.13
C LYS A 165 0.92 -13.03 20.72
N ILE A 166 1.06 -14.12 19.97
CA ILE A 166 1.34 -14.08 18.55
C ILE A 166 0.12 -14.69 17.84
N VAL A 167 -0.45 -13.94 16.90
CA VAL A 167 -1.50 -14.41 16.01
C VAL A 167 -0.88 -14.62 14.64
N LYS A 168 -0.94 -15.86 14.15
CA LYS A 168 -0.45 -16.27 12.83
C LYS A 168 -1.63 -16.36 11.90
N CYS A 169 -1.60 -15.63 10.78
CA CYS A 169 -2.67 -15.61 9.79
C CYS A 169 -2.18 -16.10 8.43
N SER A 170 -2.93 -16.99 7.77
CA SER A 170 -2.64 -17.39 6.39
C SER A 170 -2.85 -16.21 5.44
N GLN A 171 -1.87 -15.95 4.56
CA GLN A 171 -2.02 -14.93 3.53
C GLN A 171 -3.00 -15.32 2.41
N LYS A 172 -3.40 -16.60 2.36
CA LYS A 172 -4.29 -17.17 1.34
C LYS A 172 -5.72 -17.38 1.86
N SER A 173 -5.89 -18.13 2.95
CA SER A 173 -7.23 -18.42 3.49
C SER A 173 -7.70 -17.38 4.50
N TYR A 174 -6.77 -16.61 5.08
CA TYR A 174 -7.01 -15.67 6.17
C TYR A 174 -7.50 -16.30 7.48
N ASP A 175 -7.39 -17.62 7.60
CA ASP A 175 -7.53 -18.29 8.88
C ASP A 175 -6.37 -17.88 9.79
N CYS A 176 -6.69 -17.54 11.03
CA CYS A 176 -5.73 -17.11 12.02
C CYS A 176 -5.78 -18.01 13.26
N GLU A 177 -4.62 -18.30 13.81
CA GLU A 177 -4.45 -19.10 15.03
C GLU A 177 -3.52 -18.38 16.00
N THR A 178 -3.75 -18.57 17.30
CA THR A 178 -2.80 -18.10 18.31
C THR A 178 -1.68 -19.12 18.41
N VAL A 179 -0.43 -18.66 18.31
CA VAL A 179 0.75 -19.49 18.51
C VAL A 179 1.05 -19.54 19.99
N GLU A 180 1.05 -20.73 20.58
CA GLU A 180 1.54 -20.93 21.94
C GLU A 180 3.07 -20.89 21.92
N ASN A 181 3.67 -20.06 22.78
CA ASN A 181 5.10 -20.12 22.99
C ASN A 181 5.38 -21.41 23.78
N GLU A 182 5.99 -22.41 23.14
CA GLU A 182 6.66 -23.48 23.86
C GLU A 182 7.82 -22.84 24.64
N ASN A 183 7.75 -22.93 25.98
CA ASN A 183 8.81 -22.47 26.89
C ASN A 183 10.08 -23.31 26.74
#